data_AF-A0A3P7LN14-F1
#
_entry.id   AF-A0A3P7LN14-F1
#
_cell.length_a   1.000
_cell.length_b   1.000
_cell.length_c   1.000
_cell.angle_alpha   90.00
_cell.angle_beta   90.00
_cell.angle_gamma   90.00
#
_symmetry.space_group_name_H-M   'P 1'
#
loop_
_entity.id
_entity.type
_entity.pdbx_description
1 polymer ?
#
loop_
_entity_poly.entity_id
_entity_poly.type
_entity_poly.pdbx_seq_one_letter_code
_entity_poly.pdbx_strand_id
1 'polypeptide(L)'
;STAREDSEARKEREKRERQEASIRKREKEVKEALSNTMMERDKERESHLRSDAESTYHSLLVDLIKDDSLSWKEGKKILRKDNRWESVGEILPRSEREKLFLAHIDNLVKKTKDILYKFFNDCESVTFSSKWKEVKRKLQEDSRLEKLLSNERKCENEFNCWADEMESKAKDNFMDLLKEKSFLLQKAKRQSSQEDTFLDDVLNTLKEDKRYSALDSIHPQRLLLLEEYLDRLSD
;
A
#
# COMPACT_ATOMS: atom_id res chain seq x y z
N SER A 1 22.02 1.29 -88.14
CA SER A 1 22.38 0.35 -87.06
C SER A 1 22.71 1.07 -85.75
N THR A 2 23.45 2.18 -85.79
CA THR A 2 23.82 3.02 -84.63
C THR A 2 22.67 3.44 -83.69
N ALA A 3 21.51 3.87 -84.19
CA ALA A 3 20.40 4.31 -83.32
C ALA A 3 19.74 3.19 -82.48
N ARG A 4 19.85 1.92 -82.91
CA ARG A 4 19.35 0.76 -82.14
C ARG A 4 20.36 0.33 -81.07
N GLU A 5 21.65 0.35 -81.41
CA GLU A 5 22.74 0.09 -80.48
C GLU A 5 22.78 1.13 -79.33
N ASP A 6 22.55 2.41 -79.63
CA ASP A 6 22.43 3.47 -78.61
C ASP A 6 21.20 3.30 -77.70
N SER A 7 20.09 2.76 -78.24
CA SER A 7 18.86 2.49 -77.47
C SER A 7 19.03 1.31 -76.51
N GLU A 8 19.71 0.26 -76.95
CA GLU A 8 19.99 -0.93 -76.13
C GLU A 8 21.02 -0.62 -75.04
N ALA A 9 22.09 0.12 -75.36
CA ALA A 9 23.07 0.58 -74.39
C ALA A 9 22.44 1.45 -73.28
N ARG A 10 21.48 2.32 -73.63
CA ARG A 10 20.76 3.15 -72.65
C ARG A 10 19.86 2.32 -71.73
N LYS A 11 19.17 1.31 -72.25
CA LYS A 11 18.32 0.40 -71.46
C LYS A 11 19.14 -0.45 -70.49
N GLU A 12 20.29 -0.94 -70.93
CA GLU A 12 21.19 -1.74 -70.07
C GLU A 12 21.80 -0.87 -68.95
N ARG A 13 22.14 0.39 -69.25
CA ARG A 13 22.59 1.34 -68.23
C ARG A 13 21.51 1.64 -67.21
N GLU A 14 20.27 1.89 -67.64
CA GLU A 14 19.13 2.11 -66.74
C GLU A 14 18.84 0.88 -65.85
N LYS A 15 18.94 -0.32 -66.42
CA LYS A 15 18.76 -1.57 -65.67
C LYS A 15 19.84 -1.74 -64.61
N ARG A 16 21.10 -1.43 -64.94
CA ARG A 16 22.22 -1.47 -64.00
C ARG A 16 22.07 -0.42 -62.90
N GLU A 17 21.72 0.81 -63.24
CA GLU A 17 21.48 1.89 -62.25
C GLU A 17 20.33 1.56 -61.30
N ARG A 18 19.24 0.95 -61.80
CA ARG A 18 18.13 0.47 -60.95
C ARG A 18 18.56 -0.67 -60.04
N GLN A 19 19.39 -1.60 -60.52
CA GLN A 19 19.93 -2.70 -59.72
C GLN A 19 20.89 -2.17 -58.64
N GLU A 20 21.81 -1.28 -58.98
CA GLU A 20 22.72 -0.63 -58.03
C GLU A 20 21.96 0.21 -56.99
N ALA A 21 20.93 0.96 -57.41
CA ALA A 21 20.07 1.69 -56.48
C ALA A 21 19.30 0.76 -55.53
N SER A 22 18.81 -0.38 -56.03
CA SER A 22 18.14 -1.40 -55.21
C SER A 22 19.08 -2.06 -54.21
N ILE A 23 20.30 -2.42 -54.65
CA ILE A 23 21.34 -3.00 -53.78
C ILE A 23 21.73 -1.98 -52.70
N ARG A 24 22.02 -0.73 -53.08
CA ARG A 24 22.37 0.34 -52.15
C ARG A 24 21.27 0.62 -51.13
N LYS A 25 19.99 0.60 -51.55
CA LYS A 25 18.85 0.76 -50.65
C LYS A 25 18.77 -0.38 -49.65
N ARG A 26 18.92 -1.63 -50.12
CA ARG A 26 18.90 -2.82 -49.26
C ARG A 26 20.08 -2.85 -48.29
N GLU A 27 21.29 -2.49 -48.74
CA GLU A 27 22.46 -2.39 -47.86
C GLU A 27 22.25 -1.34 -46.76
N LYS A 28 21.63 -0.20 -47.10
CA LYS A 28 21.26 0.82 -46.12
C LYS A 28 20.25 0.28 -45.11
N GLU A 29 19.19 -0.38 -45.56
CA GLU A 29 18.17 -0.99 -44.69
C GLU A 29 18.76 -2.07 -43.77
N VAL A 30 19.65 -2.93 -44.29
CA VAL A 30 20.35 -3.95 -43.48
C VAL A 30 21.25 -3.29 -42.44
N LYS A 31 21.98 -2.22 -42.80
CA LYS A 31 22.85 -1.49 -41.87
C LYS A 31 22.04 -0.80 -40.77
N GLU A 32 20.90 -0.20 -41.11
CA GLU A 32 19.98 0.41 -40.15
C GLU A 32 19.37 -0.64 -39.22
N ALA A 33 18.91 -1.76 -39.76
CA ALA A 33 18.37 -2.88 -38.96
C ALA A 33 19.42 -3.45 -37.99
N LEU A 34 20.66 -3.68 -38.46
CA LEU A 34 21.75 -4.15 -37.61
C LEU A 34 22.07 -3.15 -36.48
N SER A 35 22.13 -1.85 -36.81
CA SER A 35 22.36 -0.79 -35.83
C SER A 35 21.26 -0.77 -34.75
N ASN A 36 20.00 -0.87 -35.16
CA ASN A 36 18.87 -0.89 -34.23
C ASN A 36 18.91 -2.14 -33.34
N THR A 37 19.15 -3.32 -33.91
CA THR A 37 19.29 -4.56 -33.12
C THR A 37 20.46 -4.48 -32.14
N MET A 38 21.59 -3.86 -32.51
CA MET A 38 22.70 -3.67 -31.57
C MET A 38 22.30 -2.76 -30.42
N MET A 39 21.66 -1.62 -30.70
CA MET A 39 21.17 -0.70 -29.66
C MET A 39 20.12 -1.34 -28.74
N GLU A 40 19.20 -2.13 -29.29
CA GLU A 40 18.19 -2.86 -28.51
C GLU A 40 18.85 -3.87 -27.57
N ARG A 41 19.84 -4.63 -28.06
CA ARG A 41 20.59 -5.59 -27.24
C ARG A 41 21.40 -4.93 -26.14
N ASP A 42 22.04 -3.80 -26.43
CA ASP A 42 22.81 -3.08 -25.42
C ASP A 42 21.89 -2.47 -24.35
N LYS A 43 20.74 -1.92 -24.76
CA LYS A 43 19.70 -1.46 -23.82
C LYS A 43 19.16 -2.60 -22.95
N GLU A 44 18.89 -3.76 -23.53
CA GLU A 44 18.43 -4.95 -22.81
C GLU A 44 19.48 -5.41 -21.79
N ARG A 45 20.75 -5.46 -22.19
CA ARG A 45 21.87 -5.78 -21.28
C ARG A 45 21.99 -4.80 -20.12
N GLU A 46 21.96 -3.49 -20.41
CA GLU A 46 21.98 -2.45 -19.38
C GLU A 46 20.79 -2.58 -18.42
N SER A 47 19.61 -2.89 -18.95
CA SER A 47 18.41 -3.13 -18.14
C SER A 47 18.57 -4.33 -17.22
N HIS A 48 19.13 -5.44 -17.71
CA HIS A 48 19.39 -6.62 -16.88
C HIS A 48 20.42 -6.35 -15.80
N LEU A 49 21.56 -5.75 -16.17
CA LEU A 49 22.61 -5.35 -15.21
C LEU A 49 22.05 -4.47 -14.10
N ARG A 50 21.19 -3.52 -14.48
CA ARG A 50 20.51 -2.65 -13.53
C ARG A 50 19.54 -3.41 -12.63
N SER A 51 18.70 -4.27 -13.20
CA SER A 51 17.73 -5.08 -12.43
C SER A 51 18.44 -6.01 -11.43
N ASP A 52 19.56 -6.61 -11.82
CA ASP A 52 20.39 -7.44 -10.94
C ASP A 52 21.01 -6.62 -9.81
N ALA A 53 21.46 -5.39 -10.10
CA ALA A 53 21.96 -4.47 -9.08
C ALA A 53 20.86 -4.04 -8.09
N GLU A 54 19.65 -3.75 -8.58
CA GLU A 54 18.48 -3.43 -7.74
C GLU A 54 18.08 -4.61 -6.85
N SER A 55 18.06 -5.83 -7.40
CA SER A 55 17.78 -7.06 -6.66
C SER A 55 18.83 -7.36 -5.59
N THR A 56 20.11 -7.20 -5.94
CA THR A 56 21.23 -7.34 -5.01
C THR A 56 21.15 -6.31 -3.88
N TYR A 57 20.84 -5.06 -4.24
CA TYR A 57 20.66 -4.00 -3.24
C TYR A 57 19.46 -4.25 -2.33
N HIS A 58 18.35 -4.73 -2.89
CA HIS A 58 17.18 -5.11 -2.11
C HIS A 58 17.51 -6.23 -1.11
N SER A 59 18.23 -7.26 -1.54
CA SER A 59 18.69 -8.35 -0.67
C SER A 59 19.58 -7.83 0.44
N LEU A 60 20.51 -6.93 0.13
CA LEU A 60 21.37 -6.26 1.10
C LEU A 60 20.58 -5.46 2.14
N LEU A 61 19.57 -4.70 1.70
CA LEU A 61 18.67 -3.95 2.58
C LEU A 61 17.88 -4.89 3.49
N VAL A 62 17.32 -5.96 2.93
CA VAL A 62 16.58 -6.96 3.70
C VAL A 62 17.48 -7.60 4.75
N ASP A 63 18.72 -7.95 4.43
CA ASP A 63 19.64 -8.61 5.36
C ASP A 63 20.07 -7.69 6.52
N LEU A 64 20.45 -6.45 6.20
CA LEU A 64 21.16 -5.57 7.14
C LEU A 64 20.30 -4.47 7.76
N ILE A 65 19.23 -4.05 7.10
CA ILE A 65 18.35 -2.97 7.55
C ILE A 65 17.04 -3.59 8.03
N LYS A 66 17.00 -3.93 9.31
CA LYS A 66 15.82 -4.47 10.00
C LYS A 66 15.06 -3.42 10.80
N ASP A 67 15.74 -2.34 11.17
CA ASP A 67 15.22 -1.25 11.97
C ASP A 67 14.70 -0.14 11.04
N ASP A 68 13.41 0.18 11.20
CA ASP A 68 12.70 1.17 10.40
C ASP A 68 12.89 2.61 10.90
N SER A 69 13.65 2.81 11.98
CA SER A 69 14.00 4.12 12.52
C SER A 69 15.32 4.68 11.96
N LEU A 70 16.06 3.87 11.19
CA LEU A 70 17.37 4.24 10.67
C LEU A 70 17.27 5.34 9.61
N SER A 71 18.02 6.43 9.80
CA SER A 71 18.22 7.41 8.74
C SER A 71 19.09 6.85 7.62
N TRP A 72 19.00 7.45 6.43
CA TRP A 72 19.91 7.09 5.32
C TRP A 72 21.38 7.15 5.72
N LYS A 73 21.78 8.12 6.54
CA LYS A 73 23.16 8.28 7.00
C LYS A 73 23.61 7.10 7.87
N GLU A 74 22.75 6.60 8.74
CA GLU A 74 23.03 5.45 9.61
C GLU A 74 22.99 4.14 8.84
N GLY A 75 21.92 3.91 8.07
CA GLY A 75 21.79 2.74 7.20
C GLY A 75 22.99 2.62 6.25
N LYS A 76 23.41 3.71 5.62
CA LYS A 76 24.59 3.73 4.74
C LYS A 76 25.89 3.34 5.46
N LYS A 77 26.05 3.66 6.75
CA LYS A 77 27.24 3.21 7.52
C LYS A 77 27.24 1.71 7.74
N ILE A 78 26.06 1.09 7.84
CA ILE A 78 25.89 -0.36 7.97
C ILE A 78 26.16 -1.02 6.61
N LEU A 79 25.48 -0.54 5.56
CA LEU A 79 25.53 -1.13 4.21
C LEU A 79 26.95 -1.14 3.62
N ARG A 80 27.73 -0.07 3.83
CA ARG A 80 29.12 0.04 3.32
C ARG A 80 30.10 -1.01 3.84
N LYS A 81 29.75 -1.72 4.92
CA LYS A 81 30.61 -2.79 5.46
C LYS A 81 30.46 -4.11 4.70
N ASP A 82 29.42 -4.24 3.89
CA ASP A 82 29.15 -5.44 3.09
C ASP A 82 29.86 -5.36 1.74
N ASN A 83 30.46 -6.46 1.31
CA ASN A 83 31.21 -6.54 0.05
C ASN A 83 30.33 -6.25 -1.18
N ARG A 84 29.02 -6.51 -1.11
CA ARG A 84 28.06 -6.24 -2.21
C ARG A 84 27.81 -4.75 -2.43
N TRP A 85 28.14 -3.90 -1.46
CA TRP A 85 27.83 -2.47 -1.54
C TRP A 85 28.56 -1.77 -2.69
N GLU A 86 29.83 -2.10 -2.92
CA GLU A 86 30.64 -1.46 -3.96
C GLU A 86 30.14 -1.86 -5.36
N SER A 87 29.87 -3.16 -5.61
CA SER A 87 29.36 -3.63 -6.91
C SER A 87 28.00 -3.03 -7.25
N VAL A 88 27.12 -2.87 -6.25
CA VAL A 88 25.85 -2.14 -6.45
C VAL A 88 26.11 -0.67 -6.76
N GLY A 89 27.12 -0.06 -6.12
CA GLY A 89 27.47 1.35 -6.29
C GLY A 89 28.04 1.72 -7.66
N GLU A 90 28.60 0.76 -8.39
CA GLU A 90 29.07 0.92 -9.78
C GLU A 90 27.91 1.10 -10.76
N ILE A 91 26.77 0.44 -10.51
CA ILE A 91 25.61 0.44 -11.39
C ILE A 91 24.55 1.44 -10.92
N LEU A 92 24.28 1.49 -9.61
CA LEU A 92 23.24 2.34 -9.02
C LEU A 92 23.83 3.64 -8.41
N PRO A 93 23.45 4.81 -8.93
CA PRO A 93 23.89 6.08 -8.38
C PRO A 93 23.37 6.27 -6.95
N ARG A 94 24.02 7.18 -6.21
CA ARG A 94 23.71 7.44 -4.81
C ARG A 94 22.24 7.80 -4.58
N SER A 95 21.67 8.64 -5.43
CA SER A 95 20.29 9.11 -5.32
C SER A 95 19.27 7.97 -5.39
N GLU A 96 19.51 7.00 -6.27
CA GLU A 96 18.64 5.84 -6.43
C GLU A 96 18.75 4.87 -5.26
N ARG A 97 19.97 4.62 -4.78
CA ARG A 97 20.17 3.80 -3.56
C ARG A 97 19.51 4.41 -2.34
N GLU A 98 19.54 5.74 -2.20
CA GLU A 98 18.86 6.47 -1.14
C GLU A 98 17.33 6.34 -1.28
N LYS A 99 16.79 6.50 -2.49
CA LYS A 99 15.36 6.29 -2.77
C LYS A 99 14.91 4.87 -2.43
N LEU A 100 15.66 3.85 -2.87
CA LEU A 100 15.37 2.44 -2.60
C LEU A 100 15.48 2.10 -1.10
N PHE A 101 16.44 2.72 -0.39
CA PHE A 101 16.54 2.59 1.06
C PHE A 101 15.30 3.15 1.76
N LEU A 102 14.86 4.37 1.41
CA LEU A 102 13.67 4.97 2.01
C LEU A 102 12.41 4.14 1.72
N ALA A 103 12.26 3.66 0.50
CA ALA A 103 11.16 2.75 0.15
C ALA A 103 11.19 1.44 0.96
N HIS A 104 12.38 0.92 1.27
CA HIS A 104 12.53 -0.24 2.16
C HIS A 104 12.13 0.09 3.60
N ILE A 105 12.55 1.24 4.13
CA ILE A 105 12.12 1.71 5.45
C ILE A 105 10.59 1.83 5.51
N ASP A 106 9.96 2.47 4.52
CA ASP A 106 8.50 2.59 4.44
C ASP A 106 7.82 1.21 4.40
N ASN A 107 8.40 0.25 3.69
CA ASN A 107 7.90 -1.13 3.66
C ASN A 107 8.03 -1.83 5.03
N LEU A 108 9.11 -1.59 5.77
CA LEU A 108 9.24 -2.10 7.13
C LEU A 108 8.18 -1.48 8.05
N VAL A 109 7.96 -0.16 7.97
CA VAL A 109 6.89 0.53 8.72
C VAL A 109 5.54 -0.10 8.41
N LYS A 110 5.22 -0.28 7.12
CA LYS A 110 3.97 -0.88 6.68
C LYS A 110 3.80 -2.31 7.19
N LYS A 111 4.82 -3.16 7.07
CA LYS A 111 4.78 -4.54 7.57
C LYS A 111 4.55 -4.59 9.08
N THR A 112 5.24 -3.74 9.85
CA THR A 112 5.04 -3.63 11.30
C THR A 112 3.60 -3.25 11.62
N LYS A 113 3.06 -2.23 10.93
CA LYS A 113 1.66 -1.81 11.05
C LYS A 113 0.69 -2.94 10.74
N ASP A 114 0.87 -3.64 9.62
CA ASP A 114 0.01 -4.76 9.19
C ASP A 114 0.01 -5.89 10.24
N ILE A 115 1.16 -6.21 10.83
CA ILE A 115 1.28 -7.21 11.89
C ILE A 115 0.53 -6.76 13.16
N LEU A 116 0.72 -5.51 13.59
CA LEU A 116 0.05 -4.95 14.77
C LEU A 116 -1.47 -4.92 14.58
N TYR A 117 -1.95 -4.41 13.46
CA TYR A 117 -3.39 -4.31 13.16
C TYR A 117 -4.02 -5.69 13.07
N LYS A 118 -3.34 -6.66 12.45
CA LYS A 118 -3.79 -8.05 12.47
C LYS A 118 -3.91 -8.57 13.90
N PHE A 119 -2.90 -8.34 14.74
CA PHE A 119 -2.95 -8.74 16.14
C PHE A 119 -4.11 -8.08 16.91
N PHE A 120 -4.34 -6.77 16.74
CA PHE A 120 -5.45 -6.08 17.42
C PHE A 120 -6.81 -6.59 16.99
N ASN A 121 -6.99 -6.93 15.70
CA ASN A 121 -8.24 -7.48 15.19
C ASN A 121 -8.48 -8.95 15.61
N ASP A 122 -7.41 -9.75 15.69
CA ASP A 122 -7.51 -11.18 16.00
C ASP A 122 -7.57 -11.44 17.53
N CYS A 123 -7.13 -10.50 18.36
CA CYS A 123 -7.09 -10.65 19.82
C CYS A 123 -8.39 -10.19 20.49
N GLU A 124 -9.26 -11.13 20.84
CA GLU A 124 -10.56 -10.84 21.50
C GLU A 124 -10.45 -10.01 22.79
N SER A 125 -9.33 -10.13 23.52
CA SER A 125 -9.10 -9.37 24.75
C SER A 125 -8.71 -7.90 24.53
N VAL A 126 -8.36 -7.52 23.29
CA VAL A 126 -8.01 -6.16 22.90
C VAL A 126 -9.22 -5.52 22.25
N THR A 127 -9.67 -4.40 22.79
CA THR A 127 -10.76 -3.59 22.24
C THR A 127 -10.29 -2.16 22.04
N PHE A 128 -11.05 -1.37 21.28
CA PHE A 128 -10.74 0.06 21.07
C PHE A 128 -10.75 0.88 22.38
N SER A 129 -11.40 0.38 23.44
CA SER A 129 -11.40 1.00 24.76
C SER A 129 -10.28 0.50 25.69
N SER A 130 -9.47 -0.47 25.24
CA SER A 130 -8.38 -1.02 26.04
C SER A 130 -7.29 0.03 26.29
N LYS A 131 -6.64 -0.05 27.46
CA LYS A 131 -5.49 0.82 27.74
C LYS A 131 -4.23 0.25 27.12
N TRP A 132 -3.36 1.11 26.59
CA TRP A 132 -2.08 0.70 26.01
C TRP A 132 -1.27 -0.26 26.90
N LYS A 133 -1.24 -0.02 28.22
CA LYS A 133 -0.54 -0.88 29.19
C LYS A 133 -1.01 -2.35 29.15
N GLU A 134 -2.29 -2.58 28.91
CA GLU A 134 -2.87 -3.94 28.84
C GLU A 134 -2.56 -4.59 27.50
N VAL A 135 -2.68 -3.82 26.41
CA VAL A 135 -2.34 -4.24 25.05
C VAL A 135 -0.86 -4.59 24.94
N LYS A 136 0.02 -3.77 25.52
CA LYS A 136 1.46 -4.01 25.62
C LYS A 136 1.76 -5.34 26.31
N ARG A 137 1.11 -5.62 27.44
CA ARG A 137 1.28 -6.91 28.13
C ARG A 137 0.92 -8.09 27.22
N LYS A 138 -0.14 -7.95 26.41
CA LYS A 138 -0.54 -8.96 25.42
C LYS A 138 0.46 -9.10 24.27
N LEU A 139 1.02 -7.99 23.78
CA LEU A 139 2.08 -8.02 22.76
C LEU A 139 3.35 -8.72 23.29
N GLN A 140 3.66 -8.58 24.58
CA GLN A 140 4.81 -9.24 25.22
C GLN A 140 4.62 -10.76 25.42
N GLU A 141 3.39 -11.28 25.34
CA GLU A 141 3.14 -12.73 25.43
C GLU A 141 3.66 -13.48 24.17
N ASP A 142 3.82 -12.78 23.03
CA ASP A 142 4.37 -13.34 21.79
C ASP A 142 5.76 -12.75 21.48
N SER A 143 6.79 -13.59 21.54
CA SER A 143 8.19 -13.21 21.26
C SER A 143 8.39 -12.55 19.89
N ARG A 144 7.53 -12.82 18.91
CA ARG A 144 7.59 -12.17 17.58
C ARG A 144 7.13 -10.71 17.63
N LEU A 145 6.12 -10.42 18.45
CA LEU A 145 5.55 -9.10 18.63
C LEU A 145 6.36 -8.28 19.63
N GLU A 146 6.96 -8.93 20.63
CA GLU A 146 7.88 -8.31 21.58
C GLU A 146 9.02 -7.57 20.86
N LYS A 147 9.55 -8.13 19.77
CA LYS A 147 10.60 -7.47 18.96
C LYS A 147 10.16 -6.14 18.35
N LEU A 148 8.86 -5.98 18.03
CA LEU A 148 8.30 -4.74 17.49
C LEU A 148 8.27 -3.62 18.54
N LEU A 149 8.19 -3.99 19.83
CA LEU A 149 8.19 -3.05 20.95
C LEU A 149 9.54 -2.32 21.17
N SER A 150 10.54 -2.59 20.34
CA SER A 150 11.77 -1.79 20.27
C SER A 150 11.46 -0.29 20.09
N ASN A 151 10.34 0.04 19.43
CA ASN A 151 9.80 1.40 19.37
C ASN A 151 8.38 1.44 19.96
N GLU A 152 8.30 1.38 21.29
CA GLU A 152 7.04 1.36 22.04
C GLU A 152 6.11 2.52 21.69
N ARG A 153 6.65 3.75 21.62
CA ARG A 153 5.86 4.95 21.31
C ARG A 153 5.18 4.87 19.95
N LYS A 154 5.87 4.29 18.95
CA LYS A 154 5.28 4.07 17.63
C LYS A 154 4.16 3.02 17.69
N CYS A 155 4.36 1.93 18.42
CA CYS A 155 3.33 0.91 18.58
C CYS A 155 2.10 1.44 19.32
N GLU A 156 2.28 2.28 20.34
CA GLU A 156 1.20 2.97 21.06
C GLU A 156 0.41 3.90 20.14
N ASN A 157 1.10 4.69 19.31
CA ASN A 157 0.46 5.55 18.33
C ASN A 157 -0.37 4.73 17.32
N GLU A 158 0.18 3.63 16.78
CA GLU A 158 -0.56 2.76 15.86
C GLU A 158 -1.78 2.11 16.53
N PHE A 159 -1.68 1.73 17.81
CA PHE A 159 -2.83 1.26 18.58
C PHE A 159 -3.90 2.33 18.73
N ASN A 160 -3.52 3.56 19.08
CA ASN A 160 -4.47 4.67 19.23
C ASN A 160 -5.18 4.97 17.90
N CYS A 161 -4.44 5.00 16.78
CA CYS A 161 -5.05 5.17 15.45
C CYS A 161 -6.03 4.04 15.12
N TRP A 162 -5.66 2.78 15.39
CA TRP A 162 -6.55 1.64 15.21
C TRP A 162 -7.80 1.74 16.12
N ALA A 163 -7.63 2.14 17.37
CA ALA A 163 -8.70 2.30 18.34
C ALA A 163 -9.70 3.38 17.89
N ASP A 164 -9.20 4.53 17.45
CA ASP A 164 -10.03 5.61 16.91
C ASP A 164 -10.82 5.16 15.68
N GLU A 165 -10.19 4.42 14.75
CA GLU A 165 -10.86 3.85 13.57
C GLU A 165 -11.96 2.84 13.96
N MET A 166 -11.68 1.96 14.92
CA MET A 166 -12.64 0.97 15.39
C MET A 166 -13.80 1.61 16.16
N GLU A 167 -13.53 2.62 16.99
CA GLU A 167 -14.55 3.39 17.69
C GLU A 167 -15.46 4.11 16.68
N SER A 168 -14.88 4.79 15.68
CA SER A 168 -15.66 5.45 14.61
C SER A 168 -16.56 4.45 13.90
N LYS A 169 -16.01 3.30 13.50
CA LYS A 169 -16.77 2.25 12.80
C LYS A 169 -17.89 1.68 13.68
N ALA A 170 -17.66 1.50 14.98
CA ALA A 170 -18.68 1.04 15.91
C ALA A 170 -19.82 2.06 16.05
N LYS A 171 -19.49 3.36 16.11
CA LYS A 171 -20.48 4.44 16.12
C LYS A 171 -21.27 4.50 14.81
N ASP A 172 -20.61 4.40 13.66
CA ASP A 172 -21.29 4.40 12.35
C ASP A 172 -22.26 3.23 12.23
N ASN A 173 -21.83 2.02 12.60
CA ASN A 173 -22.68 0.84 12.60
C ASN A 173 -23.90 1.00 13.53
N PHE A 174 -23.71 1.60 14.71
CA PHE A 174 -24.80 1.89 15.63
C PHE A 174 -25.77 2.94 15.03
N MET A 175 -25.25 3.99 14.39
CA MET A 175 -26.09 4.96 13.70
C MET A 175 -26.90 4.34 12.57
N ASP A 176 -26.32 3.38 11.83
CA ASP A 176 -27.05 2.65 10.79
C ASP A 176 -28.14 1.75 11.38
N LEU A 177 -27.90 1.09 12.52
CA LEU A 177 -28.95 0.39 13.28
C LEU A 177 -30.10 1.34 13.64
N LEU A 178 -29.79 2.54 14.16
CA LEU A 178 -30.82 3.53 14.50
C LEU A 178 -31.62 3.99 13.28
N LYS A 179 -30.95 4.20 12.13
CA LYS A 179 -31.62 4.53 10.85
C LYS A 179 -32.53 3.40 10.37
N GLU A 180 -32.07 2.14 10.45
CA GLU A 180 -32.88 0.97 10.10
C GLU A 180 -34.14 0.86 10.97
N LYS A 181 -34.05 1.26 12.23
CA LYS A 181 -35.17 1.23 13.19
C LYS A 181 -35.88 2.59 13.34
N SER A 182 -35.56 3.56 12.50
CA SER A 182 -36.06 4.95 12.58
C SER A 182 -37.57 5.05 12.65
N PHE A 183 -38.29 4.30 11.82
CA PHE A 183 -39.75 4.28 11.81
C PHE A 183 -40.33 3.78 13.14
N LEU A 184 -39.77 2.71 13.71
CA LEU A 184 -40.21 2.17 15.00
C LEU A 184 -39.90 3.15 16.14
N LEU A 185 -38.72 3.77 16.11
CA LEU A 185 -38.31 4.77 17.10
C LEU A 185 -39.18 6.04 17.03
N GLN A 186 -39.52 6.52 15.84
CA GLN A 186 -40.41 7.67 15.66
C GLN A 186 -41.83 7.35 16.14
N LYS A 187 -42.35 6.17 15.82
CA LYS A 187 -43.66 5.70 16.31
C LYS A 187 -43.65 5.58 17.85
N ALA A 188 -42.58 5.02 18.42
CA ALA A 188 -42.43 4.88 19.86
C ALA A 188 -42.39 6.22 20.59
N LYS A 189 -41.62 7.18 20.08
CA LYS A 189 -41.54 8.54 20.64
C LYS A 189 -42.86 9.32 20.54
N ARG A 190 -43.70 9.07 19.52
CA ARG A 190 -45.04 9.67 19.40
C ARG A 190 -46.05 9.07 20.39
N GLN A 191 -45.89 7.79 20.72
CA GLN A 191 -46.80 7.05 21.60
C GLN A 191 -46.36 7.07 23.07
N SER A 192 -45.12 7.45 23.37
CA SER A 192 -44.58 7.57 24.73
C SER A 192 -45.26 8.66 25.57
N SER A 193 -46.12 9.50 24.99
CA SER A 193 -47.00 10.41 25.75
C SER A 193 -48.09 9.69 26.55
N GLN A 194 -48.34 8.39 26.33
CA GLN A 194 -49.43 7.65 26.98
C GLN A 194 -48.99 6.47 27.85
N GLU A 195 -47.77 5.93 27.70
CA GLU A 195 -47.13 4.94 28.58
C GLU A 195 -45.70 4.65 28.05
N ASP A 196 -44.65 4.73 28.88
CA ASP A 196 -43.24 4.55 28.46
C ASP A 196 -42.89 3.11 28.01
N THR A 197 -43.81 2.16 28.19
CA THR A 197 -43.61 0.73 27.93
C THR A 197 -43.24 0.41 26.48
N PHE A 198 -43.85 1.09 25.50
CA PHE A 198 -43.57 0.81 24.09
C PHE A 198 -42.19 1.32 23.63
N LEU A 199 -41.71 2.42 24.20
CA LEU A 199 -40.35 2.90 23.95
C LEU A 199 -39.32 1.94 24.55
N ASP A 200 -39.57 1.47 25.76
CA ASP A 200 -38.72 0.46 26.42
C ASP A 200 -38.63 -0.84 25.60
N ASP A 201 -39.73 -1.31 25.03
CA ASP A 201 -39.75 -2.51 24.17
C ASP A 201 -38.91 -2.33 22.89
N VAL A 202 -39.01 -1.16 22.25
CA VAL A 202 -38.21 -0.84 21.06
C VAL A 202 -36.73 -0.72 21.43
N LEU A 203 -36.40 -0.11 22.56
CA LEU A 203 -35.02 -0.02 23.06
C LEU A 203 -34.46 -1.40 23.46
N ASN A 204 -35.29 -2.28 24.03
CA ASN A 204 -34.89 -3.66 24.32
C ASN A 204 -34.58 -4.45 23.04
N THR A 205 -35.33 -4.20 21.96
CA THR A 205 -35.02 -4.80 20.64
C THR A 205 -33.65 -4.35 20.11
N LEU A 206 -33.22 -3.11 20.40
CA LEU A 206 -31.89 -2.64 20.01
C LEU A 206 -30.78 -3.37 20.77
N LYS A 207 -30.99 -3.71 22.05
CA LYS A 207 -29.99 -4.39 22.90
C LYS A 207 -29.61 -5.77 22.40
N GLU A 208 -30.49 -6.43 21.66
CA GLU A 208 -30.25 -7.74 21.05
C GLU A 208 -29.36 -7.65 19.79
N ASP A 209 -29.15 -6.46 19.22
CA ASP A 209 -28.31 -6.27 18.04
C ASP A 209 -26.82 -6.16 18.44
N LYS A 210 -25.96 -6.92 17.75
CA LYS A 210 -24.50 -6.91 18.01
C LYS A 210 -23.87 -5.52 17.89
N ARG A 211 -24.42 -4.65 17.03
CA ARG A 211 -23.95 -3.26 16.85
C ARG A 211 -24.24 -2.39 18.07
N TYR A 212 -25.26 -2.73 18.86
CA TYR A 212 -25.56 -2.09 20.12
C TYR A 212 -24.56 -2.52 21.22
N SER A 213 -24.32 -3.83 21.33
CA SER A 213 -23.35 -4.39 22.31
C SER A 213 -21.90 -4.00 21.99
N ALA A 214 -21.57 -3.75 20.72
CA ALA A 214 -20.23 -3.29 20.32
C ALA A 214 -19.79 -1.97 20.98
N LEU A 215 -20.74 -1.18 21.48
CA LEU A 215 -20.49 0.07 22.20
C LEU A 215 -20.65 -0.06 23.73
N ASP A 216 -20.75 -1.28 24.28
CA ASP A 216 -20.93 -1.49 25.73
C ASP A 216 -19.79 -0.90 26.56
N SER A 217 -18.57 -0.91 26.04
CA SER A 217 -17.40 -0.31 26.69
C SER A 217 -17.46 1.21 26.80
N ILE A 218 -18.27 1.86 25.95
CA ILE A 218 -18.51 3.31 25.91
C ILE A 218 -20.00 3.61 26.07
N HIS A 219 -20.63 2.93 27.05
CA HIS A 219 -22.05 3.05 27.37
C HIS A 219 -22.54 4.51 27.49
N PRO A 220 -21.86 5.43 28.22
CA PRO A 220 -22.31 6.83 28.31
C PRO A 220 -22.40 7.51 26.93
N GLN A 221 -21.40 7.29 26.07
CA GLN A 221 -21.36 7.87 24.73
C GLN A 221 -22.45 7.26 23.83
N ARG A 222 -22.72 5.96 23.95
CA ARG A 222 -23.84 5.32 23.23
C ARG A 222 -25.18 5.96 23.60
N LEU A 223 -25.43 6.21 24.88
CA LEU A 223 -26.66 6.85 25.33
C LEU A 223 -26.80 8.26 24.75
N LEU A 224 -25.72 9.05 24.77
CA LEU A 224 -25.72 10.39 24.15
C LEU A 224 -26.03 10.32 22.66
N LEU A 225 -25.43 9.38 21.91
CA LEU A 225 -25.72 9.20 20.48
C LEU A 225 -27.18 8.83 20.22
N LEU A 226 -27.76 7.98 21.08
CA LEU A 226 -29.16 7.60 21.01
C LEU A 226 -30.08 8.79 21.31
N GLU A 227 -29.81 9.55 22.36
CA GLU A 227 -30.54 10.77 22.74
C GLU A 227 -30.49 11.80 21.60
N GLU A 228 -29.30 12.12 21.09
CA GLU A 228 -29.11 13.02 19.95
C GLU A 228 -29.82 12.55 18.69
N TYR A 229 -29.92 11.24 18.47
CA TYR A 229 -30.67 10.69 17.34
C TYR A 229 -32.18 10.83 17.54
N LEU A 230 -32.68 10.48 18.73
CA LEU A 230 -34.10 10.62 19.07
C LEU A 230 -34.53 12.09 18.99
N ASP A 231 -33.69 13.02 19.43
CA ASP A 231 -33.95 14.46 19.32
C ASP A 231 -33.96 14.92 17.87
N ARG A 232 -33.10 14.40 16.99
CA ARG A 232 -33.16 14.72 15.55
C ARG A 232 -34.35 14.10 14.82
N LEU A 233 -34.95 13.04 15.36
CA LEU A 233 -36.20 12.49 14.84
C LEU A 233 -37.41 13.42 15.12
N SER A 234 -37.24 14.54 15.84
CA SER A 234 -38.27 15.56 15.97
C SER A 234 -38.40 16.38 14.69
N ASP A 235 -39.15 15.82 13.74
CA ASP A 235 -40.18 16.46 12.89
C ASP A 235 -40.99 15.33 12.21
#